data_AF-A0A6P2D7Q9-F1
#
_entry.id   AF-A0A6P2D7Q9-F1
#
_cell.length_a   1.000
_cell.length_b   1.000
_cell.length_c   1.000
_cell.angle_alpha   90.00
_cell.angle_beta   90.00
_cell.angle_gamma   90.00
#
_symmetry.space_group_name_H-M   'P 1'
#
loop_
_entity.id
_entity.type
_entity.pdbx_description
1 polymer ?
#
loop_
_entity_poly.entity_id
_entity_poly.type
_entity_poly.pdbx_seq_one_letter_code
_entity_poly.pdbx_strand_id
1 'polypeptide(L)'
;MSHTRREKLTPVTPESPCPVCAGDHKCSVGDGGLILCGRRDGPVPGFDHRGPSPGDARFHIYRRADAPPPNRSNKPNPSRDWGGIARDYAARFDADARAELRTPRAAA
;
A
#
# COMPACT_ATOMS: atom_id res chain seq x y z
N MET A 1 2.30 -5.89 -13.04
CA MET A 1 1.36 -5.44 -12.00
C MET A 1 1.89 -4.14 -11.43
N SER A 2 1.21 -3.02 -11.66
CA SER A 2 1.65 -1.71 -11.16
C SER A 2 1.55 -1.68 -9.64
N HIS A 3 2.67 -1.45 -8.94
CA HIS A 3 2.66 -1.28 -7.48
C HIS A 3 1.99 0.06 -7.16
N THR A 4 0.70 0.02 -6.84
CA THR A 4 -0.03 1.17 -6.31
C THR A 4 0.65 1.61 -5.02
N ARG A 5 1.06 2.88 -4.93
CA ARG A 5 1.56 3.49 -3.68
C ARG A 5 0.59 3.12 -2.56
N ARG A 6 1.08 2.49 -1.48
CA ARG A 6 0.28 2.26 -0.28
C ARG A 6 0.03 3.61 0.38
N GLU A 7 -1.25 3.96 0.52
CA GLU A 7 -1.66 5.19 1.20
C GLU A 7 -1.36 5.07 2.69
N LYS A 8 -0.79 6.11 3.29
CA LYS A 8 -0.52 6.09 4.74
C LYS A 8 -1.82 6.45 5.45
N LEU A 9 -2.38 5.49 6.18
CA LEU A 9 -3.59 5.67 6.97
C LEU A 9 -3.25 6.20 8.36
N THR A 10 -3.95 7.24 8.77
CA THR A 10 -3.94 7.79 10.12
C THR A 10 -5.33 7.57 10.75
N PRO A 11 -5.42 7.00 11.96
CA PRO A 11 -6.70 6.87 12.65
C PRO A 11 -7.29 8.25 12.98
N VAL A 12 -8.62 8.35 13.01
CA VAL A 12 -9.30 9.58 13.45
C VAL A 12 -9.17 9.76 14.97
N THR A 13 -9.27 11.02 15.41
CA THR A 13 -9.25 11.39 16.83
C THR A 13 -10.37 12.40 17.11
N PRO A 14 -10.66 12.75 18.38
CA PRO A 14 -11.59 13.83 18.71
C PRO A 14 -11.21 15.18 18.06
N GLU A 15 -9.92 15.49 17.94
CA GLU A 15 -9.41 16.72 17.30
C GLU A 15 -9.48 16.65 15.77
N SER A 16 -9.52 15.45 15.21
CA SER A 16 -9.54 15.19 13.77
C SER A 16 -10.61 14.12 13.43
N PRO A 17 -11.90 14.47 13.55
CA PRO A 17 -12.97 13.50 13.40
C PRO A 17 -13.11 13.05 11.94
N CYS A 18 -13.76 11.90 11.76
CA CYS A 18 -14.04 11.33 10.46
C CYS A 18 -14.88 12.29 9.62
N PRO A 19 -14.44 12.69 8.41
CA PRO A 19 -15.18 13.64 7.59
C PRO A 19 -16.52 13.08 7.06
N VAL A 20 -16.69 11.76 7.04
CA VAL A 20 -17.90 11.10 6.52
C VAL A 20 -18.98 10.93 7.60
N CYS A 21 -18.58 10.58 8.83
CA CYS A 21 -19.53 10.24 9.89
C CYS A 21 -19.40 11.10 11.15
N ALA A 22 -18.49 12.07 11.17
CA ALA A 22 -18.11 12.90 12.32
C ALA A 22 -17.65 12.12 13.57
N GLY A 23 -17.40 10.81 13.43
CA GLY A 23 -16.92 9.97 14.53
C GLY A 23 -15.45 10.21 14.85
N ASP A 24 -15.11 10.09 16.12
CA ASP A 24 -13.80 10.28 16.72
C ASP A 24 -12.98 8.98 16.88
N HIS A 25 -13.55 7.82 16.51
CA HIS A 25 -12.87 6.52 16.54
C HIS A 25 -13.38 5.59 15.43
N LYS A 26 -12.74 4.42 15.29
CA LYS A 26 -13.01 3.37 14.28
C LYS A 26 -12.68 3.74 12.83
N CYS A 27 -12.53 5.01 12.47
CA CYS A 27 -12.27 5.42 11.08
C CYS A 27 -10.79 5.72 10.86
N SER A 28 -10.38 5.85 9.59
CA SER A 28 -9.03 6.29 9.23
C SER A 28 -9.04 7.15 7.98
N VAL A 29 -8.11 8.10 7.91
CA VAL A 29 -7.92 9.01 6.78
C VAL A 29 -6.53 8.79 6.18
N GLY A 30 -6.49 8.64 4.86
CA GLY A 30 -5.28 8.48 4.08
C GLY A 30 -4.71 9.82 3.62
N ASP A 31 -3.38 9.87 3.52
CA ASP A 31 -2.64 11.06 3.07
C ASP A 31 -2.94 11.48 1.61
N GLY A 32 -3.52 10.60 0.81
CA GLY A 32 -3.97 10.85 -0.55
C GLY A 32 -5.46 11.14 -0.67
N GLY A 33 -6.17 11.38 0.44
CA GLY A 33 -7.61 11.70 0.47
C GLY A 33 -8.54 10.48 0.51
N LEU A 34 -8.02 9.27 0.71
CA LEU A 34 -8.82 8.08 1.03
C LEU A 34 -9.42 8.21 2.42
N ILE A 35 -10.67 7.80 2.57
CA ILE A 35 -11.33 7.76 3.87
C ILE A 35 -11.91 6.36 4.05
N LEU A 36 -11.52 5.70 5.14
CA LEU A 36 -12.08 4.43 5.57
C LEU A 36 -13.07 4.70 6.71
N CYS A 37 -14.36 4.70 6.39
CA CYS A 37 -15.41 4.87 7.39
C CYS A 37 -15.93 3.51 7.82
N GLY A 38 -15.86 3.24 9.13
CA GLY A 38 -16.43 2.01 9.70
C GLY A 38 -17.89 2.16 10.16
N ARG A 39 -18.48 3.35 10.12
CA ARG A 39 -19.84 3.58 10.67
C ARG A 39 -20.91 3.83 9.62
N ARG A 40 -20.53 4.29 8.43
CA ARG A 40 -21.45 4.59 7.34
C ARG A 40 -21.25 3.62 6.20
N ASP A 41 -22.36 3.10 5.71
CA ASP A 41 -22.50 2.30 4.52
C ASP A 41 -23.35 3.03 3.48
N GLY A 42 -22.81 3.18 2.27
CA GLY A 42 -23.55 3.75 1.15
C GLY A 42 -23.22 5.22 0.84
N PRO A 43 -23.96 5.85 -0.08
CA PRO A 43 -23.68 7.19 -0.56
C PRO A 43 -23.79 8.25 0.54
N VAL A 44 -22.85 9.20 0.57
CA VAL A 44 -22.86 10.37 1.48
C VAL A 44 -22.66 11.65 0.65
N PRO A 45 -23.50 12.69 0.82
CA PRO A 45 -23.36 13.94 0.07
C PRO A 45 -21.94 14.54 0.20
N GLY A 46 -21.36 14.94 -0.94
CA GLY A 46 -19.99 15.46 -0.99
C GLY A 46 -18.88 14.40 -1.00
N PHE A 47 -19.24 13.11 -0.97
CA PHE A 47 -18.29 12.01 -1.02
C PHE A 47 -18.62 11.00 -2.14
N ASP A 48 -17.58 10.58 -2.84
CA ASP A 48 -17.57 9.45 -3.75
C ASP A 48 -17.46 8.15 -2.94
N HIS A 49 -18.55 7.36 -2.88
CA HIS A 49 -18.58 6.07 -2.20
C HIS A 49 -18.12 4.96 -3.15
N ARG A 50 -17.03 4.27 -2.77
CA ARG A 50 -16.36 3.26 -3.61
C ARG A 50 -16.65 1.82 -3.17
N GLY A 51 -17.62 1.63 -2.29
CA GLY A 51 -17.98 0.32 -1.77
C GLY A 51 -17.14 -0.12 -0.55
N PRO A 52 -17.24 -1.40 -0.16
CA PRO A 52 -16.52 -1.95 0.99
C PRO A 52 -15.02 -2.09 0.74
N SER A 53 -14.23 -2.04 1.80
CA SER A 53 -12.78 -2.21 1.73
C SER A 53 -12.41 -3.65 1.39
N PRO A 54 -11.52 -3.89 0.40
CA PRO A 54 -10.98 -5.21 0.14
C PRO A 54 -10.30 -5.77 1.40
N GLY A 55 -10.74 -6.94 1.85
CA GLY A 55 -10.18 -7.63 3.03
C GLY A 55 -10.85 -7.29 4.36
N ASP A 56 -11.64 -6.21 4.47
CA ASP A 56 -12.46 -5.94 5.67
C ASP A 56 -13.74 -5.19 5.29
N ALA A 57 -14.83 -5.94 5.12
CA ALA A 57 -16.13 -5.39 4.73
C ALA A 57 -16.77 -4.49 5.80
N ARG A 58 -16.20 -4.41 7.01
CA ARG A 58 -16.69 -3.51 8.09
C ARG A 58 -16.30 -2.05 7.84
N PHE A 59 -15.52 -1.78 6.80
CA PHE A 59 -15.08 -0.46 6.39
C PHE A 59 -15.54 -0.18 4.98
N HIS A 60 -16.08 1.01 4.76
CA HIS A 60 -16.45 1.50 3.44
C HIS A 60 -15.46 2.59 3.01
N ILE A 61 -15.13 2.57 1.73
CA ILE A 61 -14.15 3.46 1.12
C ILE A 61 -14.87 4.69 0.57
N TYR A 62 -14.39 5.88 0.97
CA TYR A 62 -14.86 7.16 0.49
C TYR A 62 -13.69 8.02 0.00
N ARG A 63 -14.01 8.98 -0.89
CA ARG A 63 -13.16 10.14 -1.20
C ARG A 63 -14.02 11.39 -1.28
N ARG A 64 -13.45 12.56 -1.00
CA ARG A 64 -14.16 13.82 -1.26
C ARG A 64 -14.41 13.97 -2.76
N ALA A 65 -15.62 14.36 -3.14
CA ALA A 65 -16.01 14.48 -4.54
C ALA A 65 -15.26 15.61 -5.28
N ASP A 66 -14.87 16.65 -4.55
CA ASP A 66 -14.12 17.82 -5.04
C ASP A 66 -12.60 17.66 -4.98
N ALA A 67 -12.09 16.57 -4.38
CA ALA A 67 -10.66 16.39 -4.22
C ALA A 67 -9.98 16.02 -5.56
N PRO A 68 -8.80 16.60 -5.85
CA PRO A 68 -8.02 16.20 -7.01
C PRO A 68 -7.68 14.71 -6.90
N PRO A 69 -7.63 13.98 -8.04
CA PRO A 69 -7.23 12.59 -8.04
C PRO A 69 -5.84 12.46 -7.40
N PRO A 70 -5.57 11.36 -6.67
CA PRO A 70 -4.27 11.18 -6.04
C PRO A 70 -3.20 11.29 -7.12
N ASN A 71 -2.14 12.07 -6.84
CA ASN A 71 -1.00 12.22 -7.73
C ASN A 71 -0.34 10.84 -7.86
N ARG A 72 -0.83 10.04 -8.80
CA ARG A 72 -0.16 8.85 -9.32
C ARG A 72 1.01 9.40 -10.10
N SER A 73 2.09 9.74 -9.40
CA SER A 73 3.37 10.00 -10.03
C SER A 73 3.71 8.72 -10.79
N ASN A 74 3.37 8.71 -12.08
CA ASN A 74 3.67 7.66 -13.02
C ASN A 74 5.16 7.77 -13.37
N LYS A 75 6.02 7.86 -12.34
CA LYS A 75 7.45 7.80 -12.54
C LYS A 75 7.70 6.41 -13.09
N PRO A 76 8.20 6.29 -14.34
CA PRO A 76 8.61 5.00 -14.83
C PRO A 76 9.60 4.45 -13.82
N ASN A 77 9.34 3.24 -13.32
CA ASN A 77 10.31 2.54 -12.50
C ASN A 77 11.58 2.44 -13.35
N PRO A 78 12.71 3.04 -12.96
CA PRO A 78 13.91 2.95 -13.78
C PRO A 78 14.23 1.48 -13.96
N SER A 79 14.39 1.06 -15.22
CA SER A 79 14.77 -0.31 -15.55
C SER A 79 16.08 -0.62 -14.82
N ARG A 80 16.03 -1.50 -13.83
CA ARG A 80 17.23 -2.01 -13.17
C ARG A 80 17.95 -2.93 -14.15
N ASP A 81 19.24 -2.69 -14.38
CA ASP A 81 20.09 -3.66 -15.08
C ASP A 81 20.36 -4.85 -14.16
N TRP A 82 19.47 -5.84 -14.25
CA TRP A 82 19.62 -7.09 -13.51
C TRP A 82 20.86 -7.88 -13.90
N GLY A 83 21.37 -7.70 -15.12
CA GLY A 83 22.60 -8.35 -15.58
C GLY A 83 23.83 -7.81 -14.86
N GLY A 84 23.93 -6.49 -14.72
CA GLY A 84 24.97 -5.84 -13.91
C GLY A 84 24.91 -6.25 -12.44
N ILE A 85 23.71 -6.22 -11.84
CA ILE A 85 23.50 -6.63 -10.44
C ILE A 85 23.92 -8.10 -10.24
N ALA A 86 23.53 -9.02 -11.13
CA ALA A 86 23.89 -10.43 -11.02
C ALA A 86 25.41 -10.66 -11.08
N ARG A 87 26.13 -9.91 -11.93
CA ARG A 87 27.60 -9.99 -12.01
C ARG A 87 28.27 -9.48 -10.73
N ASP A 88 27.78 -8.39 -10.15
CA ASP A 88 28.29 -7.85 -8.88
C ASP A 88 28.10 -8.86 -7.73
N TYR A 89 26.91 -9.46 -7.61
CA TYR A 89 26.67 -10.54 -6.65
C TYR A 89 27.57 -11.74 -6.91
N ALA A 90 27.69 -12.21 -8.15
CA ALA A 90 28.53 -13.35 -8.50
C ALA A 90 30.02 -13.09 -8.19
N ALA A 91 30.50 -11.85 -8.35
CA ALA A 91 31.86 -11.45 -8.01
C ALA A 91 32.11 -11.42 -6.49
N ARG A 92 31.07 -11.19 -5.67
CA ARG A 92 31.13 -11.26 -4.20
C ARG A 92 31.15 -12.69 -3.64
N PHE A 93 30.72 -13.68 -4.42
CA PHE A 93 30.85 -15.08 -4.02
C PHE A 93 32.29 -15.55 -4.23
N ASP A 94 33.02 -15.72 -3.13
CA ASP A 94 34.33 -16.39 -3.15
C ASP A 94 34.20 -17.89 -3.46
N ALA A 95 35.35 -18.54 -3.62
CA ALA A 95 35.41 -19.97 -3.97
C ALA A 95 34.79 -20.86 -2.89
N ASP A 96 34.90 -20.47 -1.61
CA ASP A 96 34.38 -21.22 -0.47
C ASP A 96 32.85 -21.19 -0.43
N ALA A 97 32.25 -20.02 -0.64
CA ALA A 97 30.79 -19.88 -0.71
C ALA A 97 30.19 -20.65 -1.91
N ARG A 98 30.94 -20.81 -3.01
CA ARG A 98 30.54 -21.66 -4.14
C ARG A 98 30.70 -23.15 -3.85
N ALA A 99 31.66 -23.54 -3.01
CA ALA A 99 31.83 -24.92 -2.59
C ALA A 99 30.70 -25.37 -1.66
N GLU A 100 30.31 -24.53 -0.69
CA GLU A 100 29.19 -24.78 0.22
C GLU A 100 27.85 -24.99 -0.52
N LEU A 101 27.59 -24.20 -1.57
CA LEU A 101 26.38 -24.35 -2.41
C LEU A 101 26.41 -25.59 -3.31
N ARG A 102 27.59 -26.18 -3.55
CA ARG A 102 27.75 -27.39 -4.37
C ARG A 102 27.61 -28.68 -3.57
N THR A 103 27.59 -28.61 -2.24
CA THR A 103 27.42 -29.80 -1.40
C THR A 103 25.99 -30.31 -1.56
N PRO A 104 25.76 -31.48 -2.19
CA PRO A 104 24.43 -32.07 -2.18
C PRO A 104 24.05 -32.35 -0.73
N ARG A 105 22.85 -31.91 -0.32
CA ARG A 105 22.30 -32.29 0.98
C ARG A 105 22.20 -33.81 0.99
N ALA A 106 23.12 -34.49 1.67
CA ALA A 106 23.06 -35.92 1.87
C ALA A 106 21.72 -36.22 2.57
N ALA A 107 20.83 -36.88 1.84
CA ALA A 107 19.61 -37.41 2.41
C ALA A 107 20.02 -38.60 3.30
N ALA A 108 19.90 -38.42 4.62
CA ALA A 108 19.86 -39.47 5.62
C ALA A 108 18.75 -39.13 6.60
#